data_AF-A0A7V9GHH5-F1
#
_entry.id   AF-A0A7V9GHH5-F1
#
_cell.length_a   1.000
_cell.length_b   1.000
_cell.length_c   1.000
_cell.angle_alpha   90.00
_cell.angle_beta   90.00
_cell.angle_gamma   90.00
#
_symmetry.space_group_name_H-M   'P 1'
#
loop_
_entity.id
_entity.type
_entity.pdbx_description
1 polymer ?
#
loop_
_entity_poly.entity_id
_entity_poly.type
_entity_poly.pdbx_seq_one_letter_code
_entity_poly.pdbx_strand_id
1 'polypeptide(L)'
;MDYTKLSPALASAFDAYAARGREALTSQVRTLGLVSMGPSVKPARVVVFVHCDPAADLSGVYGPDVELNQADGAVRTGIVALDGLDRLTDDPAVTRVVPARRLRLLLDVAAAKVGVTTFRSA
;
A
#
# COMPACT_ATOMS: atom_id res chain seq x y z
N MET A 1 -13.54 11.59 1.62
CA MET A 1 -12.74 10.77 0.70
C MET A 1 -12.57 11.46 -0.63
N ASP A 2 -11.37 11.99 -0.86
CA ASP A 2 -10.96 12.54 -2.15
C ASP A 2 -10.44 11.43 -3.09
N TYR A 3 -11.32 10.95 -3.97
CA TYR A 3 -10.99 9.93 -4.97
C TYR A 3 -9.92 10.36 -5.97
N THR A 4 -9.71 11.66 -6.17
CA THR A 4 -8.74 12.16 -7.16
C THR A 4 -7.29 11.87 -6.75
N LYS A 5 -7.06 11.67 -5.44
CA LYS A 5 -5.76 11.29 -4.89
C LYS A 5 -5.50 9.79 -4.97
N LEU A 6 -6.50 8.96 -5.24
CA LEU A 6 -6.28 7.53 -5.43
C LEU A 6 -5.75 7.24 -6.83
N SER A 7 -4.79 6.32 -6.93
CA SER A 7 -4.48 5.73 -8.23
C SER A 7 -5.71 4.97 -8.78
N PRO A 8 -5.89 4.88 -10.12
CA PRO A 8 -7.04 4.20 -10.71
C PRO A 8 -7.23 2.76 -10.21
N ALA A 9 -6.13 2.01 -10.05
CA ALA A 9 -6.18 0.64 -9.58
C ALA A 9 -6.70 0.51 -8.14
N LEU A 10 -6.35 1.48 -7.28
CA LEU A 10 -6.81 1.51 -5.89
C LEU A 10 -8.25 1.98 -5.78
N ALA A 11 -8.66 2.97 -6.58
CA ALA A 11 -10.05 3.40 -6.67
C ALA A 11 -10.96 2.24 -7.09
N SER A 12 -10.61 1.52 -8.17
CA SER A 12 -11.39 0.36 -8.61
C SER A 12 -11.46 -0.77 -7.57
N ALA A 13 -10.38 -0.98 -6.81
CA ALA A 13 -10.38 -1.98 -5.73
C ALA A 13 -11.28 -1.53 -4.55
N PHE A 14 -11.23 -0.25 -4.20
CA PHE A 14 -12.08 0.33 -3.17
C PHE A 14 -13.56 0.25 -3.56
N ASP A 15 -13.93 0.59 -4.79
CA ASP A 15 -15.32 0.52 -5.25
C ASP A 15 -15.85 -0.93 -5.23
N ALA A 16 -15.02 -1.89 -5.66
CA ALA A 16 -15.35 -3.31 -5.59
C ALA A 16 -15.58 -3.77 -4.13
N TYR A 17 -14.73 -3.31 -3.21
CA TYR A 17 -14.86 -3.57 -1.78
C TYR A 17 -16.10 -2.91 -1.17
N ALA A 18 -16.38 -1.65 -1.49
CA ALA A 18 -17.56 -0.94 -0.99
C ALA A 18 -18.87 -1.59 -1.46
N ALA A 19 -18.90 -2.10 -2.70
CA ALA A 19 -20.09 -2.72 -3.27
C ALA A 19 -20.35 -4.16 -2.79
N ARG A 20 -19.30 -4.95 -2.57
CA ARG A 20 -19.40 -6.42 -2.40
C ARG A 20 -18.58 -6.97 -1.24
N GLY A 21 -18.00 -6.09 -0.44
CA GLY A 21 -17.12 -6.46 0.67
C GLY A 21 -15.83 -7.14 0.22
N ARG A 22 -15.21 -7.88 1.14
CA ARG A 22 -13.88 -8.48 0.96
C ARG A 22 -13.80 -9.51 -0.16
N GLU A 23 -14.90 -10.20 -0.46
CA GLU A 23 -14.92 -11.27 -1.46
C GLU A 23 -14.58 -10.76 -2.85
N ALA A 24 -14.96 -9.52 -3.18
CA ALA A 24 -14.67 -8.92 -4.48
C ALA A 24 -13.19 -8.59 -4.71
N LEU A 25 -12.39 -8.53 -3.65
CA LEU A 25 -10.96 -8.24 -3.73
C LEU A 25 -10.14 -9.46 -4.16
N THR A 26 -10.70 -10.66 -4.16
CA THR A 26 -9.97 -11.93 -4.43
C THR A 26 -9.15 -11.91 -5.72
N SER A 27 -9.64 -11.25 -6.78
CA SER A 27 -8.90 -11.09 -8.05
C SER A 27 -7.72 -10.12 -7.96
N GLN A 28 -7.78 -9.14 -7.05
CA GLN A 28 -6.83 -8.03 -6.89
C GLN A 28 -5.80 -8.29 -5.77
N VAL A 29 -6.06 -9.25 -4.88
CA VAL A 29 -5.17 -9.60 -3.74
C VAL A 29 -3.73 -9.86 -4.18
N ARG A 30 -3.54 -10.51 -5.34
CA ARG A 30 -2.19 -10.90 -5.80
C ARG A 30 -1.38 -9.75 -6.40
N THR A 31 -2.02 -8.62 -6.73
CA THR A 31 -1.40 -7.55 -7.52
C THR A 31 -1.28 -6.22 -6.77
N LEU A 32 -2.19 -5.92 -5.85
CA LEU A 32 -2.29 -4.60 -5.19
C LEU A 32 -1.70 -4.54 -3.77
N GLY A 33 -0.88 -5.52 -3.37
CA GLY A 33 -0.29 -5.49 -2.03
C GLY A 33 -1.34 -5.53 -0.90
N LEU A 34 -2.49 -6.16 -1.16
CA LEU A 34 -3.52 -6.36 -0.14
C LEU A 34 -3.01 -7.36 0.91
N VAL A 35 -3.18 -7.00 2.18
CA VAL A 35 -2.75 -7.76 3.36
C VAL A 35 -3.92 -7.98 4.32
N SER A 36 -3.80 -8.98 5.20
CA SER A 36 -4.85 -9.33 6.17
C SER A 36 -6.20 -9.72 5.57
N MET A 37 -6.19 -10.47 4.45
CA MET A 37 -7.37 -11.06 3.82
C MET A 37 -7.89 -12.35 4.53
N GLY A 38 -7.46 -12.60 5.77
CA GLY A 38 -7.82 -13.78 6.57
C GLY A 38 -9.22 -13.67 7.22
N PRO A 39 -9.59 -14.60 8.13
CA PRO A 39 -10.93 -14.63 8.74
C PRO A 39 -11.33 -13.29 9.37
N SER A 40 -12.63 -13.01 9.37
CA SER A 40 -13.35 -11.72 9.45
C SER A 40 -12.89 -10.68 10.50
N VAL A 41 -12.08 -11.08 11.48
CA VAL A 41 -11.71 -10.27 12.65
C VAL A 41 -10.83 -9.06 12.31
N LYS A 42 -10.01 -9.10 11.24
CA LYS A 42 -9.14 -7.96 10.85
C LYS A 42 -9.64 -7.28 9.58
N PRO A 43 -9.68 -5.93 9.50
CA PRO A 43 -10.09 -5.20 8.31
C PRO A 43 -9.20 -5.52 7.10
N ALA A 44 -9.75 -5.43 5.89
CA ALA A 44 -8.97 -5.59 4.67
C ALA A 44 -7.99 -4.42 4.57
N ARG A 45 -6.69 -4.74 4.52
CA ARG A 45 -5.62 -3.74 4.52
C ARG A 45 -4.86 -3.78 3.20
N VAL A 46 -4.25 -2.66 2.84
CA VAL A 46 -3.44 -2.48 1.63
C VAL A 46 -2.13 -1.81 2.00
N VAL A 47 -1.03 -2.32 1.47
CA VAL A 47 0.25 -1.62 1.52
C VAL A 47 0.23 -0.53 0.44
N VAL A 48 0.51 0.71 0.81
CA VAL A 48 0.47 1.87 -0.08
C VAL A 48 1.77 2.66 -0.05
N PHE A 49 2.02 3.36 -1.15
CA PHE A 49 2.90 4.50 -1.23
C PHE A 49 2.06 5.78 -1.19
N VAL A 50 2.40 6.67 -0.28
CA VAL A 50 1.75 7.95 -0.04
C VAL A 50 2.69 9.05 -0.50
N HIS A 51 2.29 9.79 -1.52
CA HIS A 51 2.97 11.00 -1.93
C HIS A 51 2.43 12.15 -1.09
N CYS A 52 3.32 12.82 -0.38
CA CYS A 52 2.96 13.89 0.54
C CYS A 52 4.01 15.00 0.58
N ASP A 53 3.68 16.10 1.24
CA ASP A 53 4.67 17.11 1.62
C ASP A 53 5.80 16.46 2.44
N PRO A 54 7.08 16.61 2.04
CA PRO A 54 8.21 16.05 2.77
C PRO A 54 8.30 16.50 4.23
N ALA A 55 7.83 17.71 4.55
CA ALA A 55 7.93 18.32 5.87
C ALA A 55 6.65 18.15 6.71
N ALA A 56 5.58 17.58 6.15
CA ALA A 56 4.34 17.40 6.90
C ALA A 56 4.51 16.37 8.02
N ASP A 57 4.03 16.70 9.20
CA ASP A 57 3.88 15.74 10.29
C ASP A 57 2.59 14.96 10.09
N LEU A 58 2.74 13.70 9.67
CA LEU A 58 1.64 12.75 9.48
C LEU A 58 1.57 11.73 10.60
N SER A 59 2.39 11.90 11.65
CA SER A 59 2.43 10.98 12.78
C SER A 59 1.20 11.16 13.68
N GLY A 60 0.54 10.05 14.04
CA GLY A 60 -0.58 10.06 14.99
C GLY A 60 -1.94 10.58 14.48
N VAL A 61 -2.05 11.03 13.23
CA VAL A 61 -3.28 11.69 12.72
C VAL A 61 -4.42 10.72 12.43
N TYR A 62 -4.12 9.47 12.03
CA TYR A 62 -5.10 8.65 11.30
C TYR A 62 -5.70 7.46 12.06
N GLY A 63 -5.34 7.29 13.34
CA GLY A 63 -5.85 6.21 14.19
C GLY A 63 -5.35 4.81 13.80
N PRO A 64 -5.99 3.72 14.28
CA PRO A 64 -5.49 2.35 14.12
C PRO A 64 -5.58 1.80 12.68
N ASP A 65 -6.34 2.47 11.82
CA ASP A 65 -6.62 2.03 10.46
C ASP A 65 -5.53 2.42 9.46
N VAL A 66 -4.63 3.33 9.81
CA VAL A 66 -3.60 3.87 8.93
C VAL A 66 -2.27 3.92 9.70
N GLU A 67 -1.31 3.16 9.20
CA GLU A 67 0.03 3.08 9.77
C GLU A 67 1.02 3.52 8.69
N LEU A 68 1.71 4.64 8.91
CA LEU A 68 2.78 5.13 8.04
C LEU A 68 4.14 4.75 8.64
N ASN A 69 5.05 4.23 7.82
CA ASN A 69 6.31 3.63 8.29
C ASN A 69 7.47 4.63 8.38
N GLN A 70 7.36 5.79 7.73
CA GLN A 70 8.39 6.83 7.72
C GLN A 70 7.84 8.13 8.30
N ALA A 71 8.67 8.83 9.07
CA ALA A 71 8.32 10.12 9.67
C ALA A 71 8.43 11.27 8.65
N ASP A 72 9.27 11.13 7.63
CA ASP A 72 9.61 12.17 6.67
C ASP A 72 9.70 11.65 5.23
N GLY A 73 9.92 12.58 4.29
CA GLY A 73 10.13 12.29 2.88
C GLY A 73 8.90 12.48 2.00
N ALA A 74 9.16 12.73 0.71
CA ALA A 74 8.14 13.02 -0.31
C ALA A 74 7.25 11.80 -0.65
N VAL A 75 7.75 10.59 -0.38
CA VAL A 75 7.02 9.34 -0.56
C VAL A 75 7.23 8.47 0.67
N ARG A 76 6.14 8.13 1.35
CA ARG A 76 6.11 7.27 2.53
C ARG A 76 5.39 5.98 2.19
N THR A 77 5.74 4.88 2.85
CA THR A 77 5.00 3.64 2.79
C THR A 77 4.08 3.53 3.98
N GLY A 78 2.94 2.87 3.79
CA GLY A 78 2.01 2.62 4.88
C GLY A 78 1.18 1.37 4.67
N ILE A 79 0.53 0.94 5.74
CA ILE A 79 -0.46 -0.13 5.75
C ILE A 79 -1.78 0.52 6.17
N VAL A 80 -2.76 0.46 5.28
CA VAL A 80 -4.02 1.19 5.44
C VAL A 80 -5.18 0.23 5.29
N ALA A 81 -6.11 0.23 6.24
CA ALA A 81 -7.41 -0.42 6.06
C ALA A 81 -8.17 0.29 4.94
N LEU A 82 -8.85 -0.46 4.07
CA LEU A 82 -9.63 0.15 2.99
C LEU A 82 -10.66 1.16 3.53
N ASP A 83 -11.25 0.85 4.68
CA ASP A 83 -12.19 1.73 5.41
C ASP A 83 -11.53 3.01 5.98
N GLY A 84 -10.20 3.10 6.01
CA GLY A 84 -9.45 4.28 6.47
C GLY A 84 -8.79 5.09 5.35
N LEU A 85 -9.04 4.74 4.08
CA LEU A 85 -8.49 5.48 2.93
C LEU A 85 -9.04 6.91 2.83
N ASP A 86 -10.24 7.15 3.33
CA ASP A 86 -10.86 8.46 3.39
C ASP A 86 -10.02 9.44 4.22
N ARG A 87 -9.60 9.06 5.44
CA ARG A 87 -8.78 9.90 6.32
C ARG A 87 -7.46 10.26 5.69
N LEU A 88 -6.84 9.30 4.99
CA LEU A 88 -5.57 9.53 4.31
C LEU A 88 -5.71 10.45 3.08
N THR A 89 -6.80 10.31 2.31
CA THR A 89 -7.02 11.13 1.11
C THR A 89 -7.54 12.52 1.45
N ASP A 90 -8.27 12.69 2.55
CA ASP A 90 -8.79 13.99 2.95
C ASP A 90 -7.69 14.89 3.55
N ASP A 91 -6.53 14.35 3.90
CA ASP A 91 -5.40 15.12 4.39
C ASP A 91 -4.82 16.06 3.30
N PRO A 92 -4.67 17.37 3.57
CA PRO A 92 -4.18 18.34 2.59
C PRO A 92 -2.71 18.13 2.20
N ALA A 93 -1.88 17.55 3.09
CA ALA A 93 -0.50 17.24 2.81
C ALA A 93 -0.34 16.01 1.91
N VAL A 94 -1.36 15.15 1.82
CA VAL A 94 -1.37 14.00 0.91
C VAL A 94 -1.83 14.43 -0.48
N THR A 95 -1.02 14.13 -1.48
CA THR A 95 -1.27 14.45 -2.89
C THR A 95 -1.67 13.22 -3.70
N ARG A 96 -1.19 12.03 -3.32
CA ARG A 96 -1.50 10.79 -4.02
C ARG A 96 -1.30 9.55 -3.18
N VAL A 97 -2.15 8.54 -3.37
CA VAL A 97 -2.04 7.22 -2.74
C VAL A 97 -2.04 6.14 -3.82
N VAL A 98 -1.01 5.31 -3.82
CA VAL A 98 -0.77 4.26 -4.82
C VAL A 98 -0.58 2.93 -4.11
N PRO A 99 -1.23 1.84 -4.53
CA PRO A 99 -1.03 0.54 -3.90
C PRO A 99 0.35 0.01 -4.28
N ALA A 100 1.01 -0.63 -3.31
CA ALA A 100 2.23 -1.36 -3.59
C ALA A 100 1.94 -2.50 -4.57
N ARG A 101 2.89 -2.78 -5.44
CA ARG A 101 2.77 -3.84 -6.43
C ARG A 101 3.70 -4.99 -6.10
N ARG A 102 3.25 -6.20 -6.41
CA ARG A 102 4.11 -7.37 -6.33
C ARG A 102 5.26 -7.22 -7.32
N LEU A 103 6.48 -7.23 -6.80
CA LEU A 103 7.69 -7.19 -7.62
C LEU A 103 8.03 -8.59 -8.12
N ARG A 104 8.57 -8.67 -9.34
CA ARG A 104 9.17 -9.89 -9.87
C ARG A 104 10.65 -9.88 -9.51
N LEU A 105 11.11 -10.93 -8.83
CA LEU A 105 12.53 -11.13 -8.58
C LEU A 105 13.24 -11.43 -9.89
N LEU A 106 14.34 -10.71 -10.16
CA LEU A 106 15.22 -10.91 -11.32
C LEU A 106 16.63 -11.28 -10.85
N LEU A 107 16.71 -12.21 -9.91
CA LEU A 107 17.98 -12.64 -9.30
C LEU A 107 18.86 -13.43 -10.27
N ASP A 108 18.27 -14.04 -11.29
CA ASP A 108 18.95 -14.65 -12.44
C ASP A 108 19.71 -13.62 -13.26
N VAL A 109 19.10 -12.45 -13.51
CA VAL A 109 19.73 -11.33 -14.22
C VAL A 109 20.78 -10.62 -13.35
N ALA A 110 20.50 -10.51 -12.05
CA ALA A 110 21.36 -9.79 -11.11
C ALA A 110 22.48 -10.66 -10.51
N ALA A 111 22.51 -11.97 -10.77
CA ALA A 111 23.34 -12.94 -10.05
C ALA A 111 24.83 -12.52 -9.95
N ALA A 112 25.39 -12.01 -11.05
CA ALA A 112 26.77 -11.53 -11.11
C ALA A 112 26.98 -10.21 -10.36
N LYS A 113 25.98 -9.33 -10.30
CA LYS A 113 26.06 -8.02 -9.63
C LYS A 113 25.82 -8.12 -8.12
N VAL A 114 25.06 -9.12 -7.67
CA VAL A 114 24.72 -9.32 -6.26
C VAL A 114 25.51 -10.47 -5.59
N GLY A 115 26.53 -11.00 -6.25
CA GLY A 115 27.45 -11.99 -5.65
C GLY A 115 26.82 -13.34 -5.30
N VAL A 116 25.71 -13.70 -5.95
CA VAL A 116 24.96 -14.92 -5.63
C VAL A 116 25.72 -16.20 -6.00
N THR A 117 26.59 -16.14 -7.01
CA THR A 117 27.45 -17.27 -7.40
C THR A 117 28.48 -17.59 -6.31
N THR A 118 29.03 -16.56 -5.65
CA THR A 118 30.02 -16.69 -4.57
C THR A 118 29.45 -17.33 -3.31
N PHE A 119 28.17 -17.09 -3.02
CA PHE A 119 27.46 -17.69 -1.87
C PHE A 119 27.18 -19.19 -2.03
N ARG A 120 27.10 -19.68 -3.26
CA ARG A 120 26.69 -21.07 -3.56
C ARG A 120 27.85 -22.05 -3.66
N SER A 121 29.09 -21.56 -3.60
CA SER A 121 30.32 -22.34 -3.69
C SER A 121 30.94 -22.69 -2.34
N ALA A 122 30.23 -22.42 -1.23
CA ALA A 122 30.62 -22.76 0.14
C ALA A 122 29.80 -23.94 0.67
#